data_AF-A0A535DU31-F1
#
_entry.id   AF-A0A535DU31-F1
#
_cell.length_a   1.000
_cell.length_b   1.000
_cell.length_c   1.000
_cell.angle_alpha   90.00
_cell.angle_beta   90.00
_cell.angle_gamma   90.00
#
_symmetry.space_group_name_H-M   'P 1'
#
loop_
_entity.id
_entity.type
_entity.pdbx_description
1 polymer ?
#
loop_
_entity_poly.entity_id
_entity_poly.type
_entity_poly.pdbx_seq_one_letter_code
_entity_poly.pdbx_strand_id
1 'polypeptide(L)'
;MRPILERLGSYLPAGIALAIPIVFIPNTTDEFILPRASIVIIGACLGAGLALLTSGGPGLGSLRLPLLAAAAAALLSFVFSVSWPLSLAGAYTRYESLPVRLSYLGMLAVPVWLLRGERGRTWVVAAFVFGTSIASIEALMQAAGGVTFRPDGNLGNANLLGALIAMALPMAVARGLRGDQFLVAWWLGAIVMAGGLYVSTSRSGMLGAIAGCLALTVFAFRRRGWVLLALLGSGAVVSAALWAIVFGPLGKLNNDPARSRLLLWPDALRMIVARPLTGWGEDATGLTFGRY
;
A
#
# COMPACT_ATOMS: atom_id res chain seq x y z
N MET A 1 -6.72 6.20 -34.01
CA MET A 1 -5.76 6.22 -32.87
C MET A 1 -6.45 6.47 -31.52
N ARG A 2 -7.32 7.48 -31.39
CA ARG A 2 -8.07 7.78 -30.16
C ARG A 2 -8.76 6.58 -29.45
N PRO A 3 -9.51 5.69 -30.14
CA PRO A 3 -10.15 4.55 -29.47
C PRO A 3 -9.16 3.50 -28.93
N ILE A 4 -7.95 3.40 -29.51
CA ILE A 4 -6.90 2.52 -28.99
C ILE A 4 -6.31 3.12 -27.72
N LEU A 5 -6.02 4.43 -27.72
CA LEU A 5 -5.50 5.14 -26.55
C LEU A 5 -6.49 5.12 -25.38
N GLU A 6 -7.79 5.23 -25.64
CA GLU A 6 -8.83 5.13 -24.61
C GLU A 6 -8.94 3.71 -24.00
N ARG A 7 -8.79 2.67 -24.83
CA ARG A 7 -8.70 1.28 -24.34
C ARG A 7 -7.46 1.07 -23.50
N LEU A 8 -6.30 1.54 -23.96
CA LEU A 8 -5.05 1.50 -23.20
C LEU A 8 -5.18 2.24 -21.86
N GLY A 9 -5.90 3.37 -21.84
CA GLY A 9 -6.15 4.13 -20.61
C GLY A 9 -6.98 3.36 -19.59
N SER A 10 -7.82 2.43 -20.04
CA SER A 10 -8.58 1.55 -19.15
C SER A 10 -7.77 0.36 -18.66
N TYR A 11 -6.88 -0.20 -19.48
CA TYR A 11 -6.10 -1.39 -19.13
C TYR A 11 -4.82 -1.09 -18.36
N LEU A 12 -4.15 0.03 -18.63
CA LEU A 12 -2.88 0.38 -18.00
C LEU A 12 -2.97 0.43 -16.46
N PRO A 13 -3.95 1.13 -15.84
CA PRO A 13 -4.06 1.14 -14.38
C PRO A 13 -4.32 -0.26 -13.81
N ALA A 14 -5.07 -1.12 -14.51
CA ALA A 14 -5.35 -2.48 -14.07
C ALA A 14 -4.11 -3.37 -14.18
N GLY A 15 -3.35 -3.25 -15.27
CA GLY A 15 -2.07 -3.94 -15.44
C GLY A 15 -1.07 -3.58 -14.35
N ILE A 16 -0.95 -2.30 -14.01
CA ILE A 16 -0.07 -1.86 -12.91
C ILE A 16 -0.57 -2.42 -11.56
N ALA A 17 -1.87 -2.35 -11.30
CA ALA A 17 -2.46 -2.86 -10.07
C ALA A 17 -2.27 -4.39 -9.90
N LEU A 18 -2.24 -5.14 -11.00
CA LEU A 18 -1.91 -6.57 -11.01
C LEU A 18 -0.41 -6.81 -10.81
N ALA A 19 0.43 -6.00 -11.46
CA ALA A 19 1.87 -6.20 -11.49
C ALA A 19 2.54 -5.91 -10.13
N ILE A 20 2.08 -4.89 -9.40
CA ILE A 20 2.71 -4.46 -8.13
C ILE A 20 2.82 -5.62 -7.11
N PRO A 21 1.76 -6.40 -6.82
CA PRO A 21 1.88 -7.50 -5.87
C PRO A 21 2.77 -8.65 -6.37
N ILE A 22 2.75 -8.96 -7.68
CA ILE A 22 3.28 -10.22 -8.23
C ILE A 22 4.71 -10.07 -8.77
N VAL A 23 5.06 -8.94 -9.37
CA VAL A 23 6.32 -8.83 -10.11
C VAL A 23 7.50 -8.71 -9.15
N PHE A 24 8.41 -9.65 -9.29
CA PHE A 24 9.75 -9.65 -8.73
C PHE A 24 10.71 -10.22 -9.80
N ILE A 25 12.00 -9.96 -9.66
CA ILE A 25 13.02 -10.48 -10.59
C ILE A 25 13.95 -11.38 -9.77
N PRO A 26 13.86 -12.72 -9.90
CA PRO A 26 14.72 -13.62 -9.13
C PRO A 26 16.18 -13.49 -9.57
N ASN A 27 17.11 -13.79 -8.65
CA ASN A 27 18.56 -13.82 -8.90
C ASN A 27 19.17 -12.46 -9.24
N THR A 28 18.55 -11.35 -8.83
CA THR A 28 19.14 -10.01 -8.89
C THR A 28 19.58 -9.56 -7.50
N THR A 29 20.45 -8.54 -7.44
CA THR A 29 20.88 -7.97 -6.16
C THR A 29 19.72 -7.37 -5.37
N ASP A 30 18.71 -6.83 -6.06
CA ASP A 30 17.44 -6.43 -5.47
C ASP A 30 16.31 -7.13 -6.22
N GLU A 31 15.78 -8.20 -5.61
CA GLU A 31 14.79 -9.07 -6.24
C GLU A 31 13.38 -8.48 -6.16
N PHE A 32 13.10 -7.69 -5.10
CA PHE A 32 11.74 -7.40 -4.69
C PHE A 32 11.36 -5.92 -4.80
N ILE A 33 12.21 -5.00 -4.36
CA ILE A 33 11.82 -3.58 -4.20
C ILE A 33 12.07 -2.82 -5.49
N LEU A 34 13.23 -3.01 -6.13
CA LEU A 34 13.61 -2.29 -7.34
C LEU A 34 12.64 -2.55 -8.51
N PRO A 35 12.17 -3.78 -8.79
CA PRO A 35 11.18 -4.02 -9.85
C PRO A 35 9.86 -3.28 -9.59
N ARG A 36 9.43 -3.22 -8.34
CA ARG A 36 8.18 -2.54 -7.94
C ARG A 36 8.31 -1.03 -8.00
N ALA A 37 9.41 -0.47 -7.54
CA ALA A 37 9.72 0.95 -7.71
C ALA A 37 9.74 1.34 -9.19
N SER A 38 10.32 0.49 -10.04
CA SER A 38 10.34 0.67 -11.50
C SER A 38 8.93 0.65 -12.09
N ILE A 39 8.09 -0.30 -11.70
CA ILE A 39 6.68 -0.36 -12.13
C ILE A 39 5.93 0.91 -11.73
N VAL A 40 6.13 1.40 -10.50
CA VAL A 40 5.47 2.62 -10.01
C VAL A 40 5.92 3.83 -10.81
N ILE A 41 7.22 4.01 -11.05
CA ILE A 41 7.76 5.15 -11.81
C ILE A 41 7.30 5.08 -13.27
N ILE A 42 7.54 3.96 -13.95
CA ILE A 42 7.16 3.77 -15.35
C ILE A 42 5.64 3.88 -15.51
N GLY A 43 4.87 3.27 -14.61
CA GLY A 43 3.42 3.30 -14.60
C GLY A 43 2.86 4.73 -14.44
N ALA A 44 3.42 5.52 -13.53
CA ALA A 44 3.07 6.92 -13.36
C ALA A 44 3.41 7.75 -14.61
N CYS A 45 4.61 7.59 -15.16
CA CYS A 45 5.06 8.29 -16.36
C CYS A 45 4.21 7.94 -17.59
N LEU A 46 3.98 6.65 -17.86
CA LEU A 46 3.14 6.18 -18.96
C LEU A 46 1.70 6.63 -18.78
N GLY A 47 1.16 6.56 -17.56
CA GLY A 47 -0.21 6.98 -17.26
C GLY A 47 -0.40 8.48 -17.44
N ALA A 48 0.53 9.30 -16.96
CA ALA A 48 0.52 10.75 -17.16
C ALA A 48 0.68 11.11 -18.64
N GLY A 49 1.63 10.49 -19.35
CA GLY A 49 1.83 10.69 -20.78
C GLY A 49 0.58 10.33 -21.58
N LEU A 50 -0.05 9.19 -21.27
CA LEU A 50 -1.30 8.80 -21.91
C LEU A 50 -2.44 9.78 -21.61
N ALA A 51 -2.54 10.25 -20.36
CA ALA A 51 -3.55 11.24 -19.96
C ALA A 51 -3.41 12.56 -20.74
N LEU A 52 -2.17 13.01 -20.99
CA LEU A 52 -1.90 14.18 -21.82
C LEU A 52 -2.32 13.98 -23.27
N LEU A 53 -2.17 12.76 -23.81
CA LEU A 53 -2.54 12.42 -25.20
C LEU A 53 -4.06 12.18 -25.35
N THR A 54 -4.74 11.68 -24.32
CA THR A 54 -6.19 11.46 -24.31
C THR A 54 -6.91 12.67 -23.71
N SER A 55 -6.94 13.77 -24.46
CA SER A 55 -7.58 15.02 -24.02
C SER A 55 -9.04 14.83 -23.57
N GLY A 56 -9.45 15.59 -22.55
CA GLY A 56 -10.80 15.60 -21.99
C GLY A 56 -11.02 14.72 -20.75
N GLY A 57 -9.95 14.37 -20.01
CA GLY A 57 -9.92 13.64 -18.72
C GLY A 57 -10.91 14.18 -17.67
N PRO A 58 -11.40 13.36 -16.71
CA PRO A 58 -11.95 13.91 -15.48
C PRO A 58 -10.85 14.73 -14.79
N GLY A 59 -11.19 15.93 -14.33
CA GLY A 59 -10.28 16.70 -13.49
C GLY A 59 -10.08 16.03 -12.12
N LEU A 60 -8.96 16.33 -11.45
CA LEU A 60 -8.68 15.82 -10.10
C LEU A 60 -9.68 16.28 -9.04
N GLY A 61 -10.48 17.32 -9.31
CA GLY A 61 -11.50 17.84 -8.39
C GLY A 61 -10.89 18.20 -7.03
N SER A 62 -11.50 17.69 -5.96
CA SER A 62 -11.05 17.92 -4.57
C SER A 62 -9.68 17.30 -4.26
N LEU A 63 -9.18 16.35 -5.07
CA LEU A 63 -7.84 15.77 -4.90
C LEU A 63 -6.72 16.69 -5.39
N ARG A 64 -7.05 17.77 -6.13
CA ARG A 64 -6.05 18.68 -6.69
C ARG A 64 -5.18 19.33 -5.62
N LEU A 65 -5.80 19.93 -4.60
CA LEU A 65 -5.05 20.65 -3.55
C LEU A 65 -4.21 19.70 -2.69
N PRO A 66 -4.73 18.54 -2.21
CA PRO A 66 -3.92 17.56 -1.49
C PRO A 66 -2.74 17.02 -2.31
N LEU A 67 -2.94 16.72 -3.60
CA LEU A 67 -1.86 16.23 -4.46
C LEU A 67 -0.78 17.30 -4.68
N LEU A 68 -1.17 18.56 -4.90
CA LEU A 68 -0.22 19.66 -5.03
C LEU A 68 0.53 19.93 -3.73
N ALA A 69 -0.14 19.89 -2.59
CA ALA A 69 0.48 20.05 -1.28
C ALA A 69 1.49 18.92 -0.99
N ALA A 70 1.14 17.67 -1.30
CA ALA A 70 2.05 16.53 -1.14
C ALA A 70 3.25 16.61 -2.09
N ALA A 71 3.03 17.02 -3.35
CA ALA A 71 4.12 17.23 -4.30
C ALA A 71 5.05 18.36 -3.87
N ALA A 72 4.48 19.48 -3.41
CA ALA A 72 5.24 20.60 -2.87
C ALA A 72 6.05 20.18 -1.63
N ALA A 73 5.46 19.40 -0.72
CA ALA A 73 6.16 18.88 0.45
C ALA A 73 7.35 17.97 0.05
N ALA A 74 7.17 17.08 -0.92
CA ALA A 74 8.26 16.23 -1.43
C ALA A 74 9.38 17.06 -2.09
N LEU A 75 9.01 18.08 -2.88
CA LEU A 75 9.98 18.99 -3.51
C LEU A 75 10.73 19.83 -2.49
N LEU A 76 10.04 20.36 -1.48
CA LEU A 76 10.67 21.11 -0.39
C LEU A 76 11.61 20.21 0.42
N SER A 77 11.17 18.99 0.76
CA SER A 77 12.02 17.98 1.41
C SER A 77 13.28 17.70 0.60
N PHE A 78 13.15 17.55 -0.72
CA PHE A 78 14.29 17.35 -1.61
C PHE A 78 15.24 18.56 -1.67
N VAL A 79 14.71 19.78 -1.86
CA VAL A 79 15.51 21.01 -1.93
C VAL A 79 16.34 21.20 -0.66
N PHE A 80 15.75 20.91 0.50
CA PHE A 80 16.38 21.04 1.80
C PHE A 80 17.10 19.77 2.29
N SER A 81 17.27 18.76 1.42
CA SER A 81 17.88 17.49 1.78
C SER A 81 19.34 17.65 2.22
N VAL A 82 19.72 16.84 3.22
CA VAL A 82 21.12 16.71 3.67
C VAL A 82 21.99 15.99 2.63
N SER A 83 21.40 15.14 1.80
CA SER A 83 22.09 14.41 0.74
C SER A 83 21.21 14.35 -0.51
N TRP A 84 21.45 15.28 -1.42
CA TRP A 84 20.77 15.33 -2.71
C TRP A 84 20.87 14.03 -3.51
N PRO A 85 22.04 13.35 -3.63
CA PRO A 85 22.13 12.08 -4.34
C PRO A 85 21.23 11.01 -3.72
N LEU A 86 21.19 10.95 -2.38
CA LEU A 86 20.37 9.97 -1.67
C LEU A 86 18.88 10.29 -1.80
N SER A 87 18.48 11.56 -1.77
CA SER A 87 17.08 11.94 -1.99
C SER A 87 16.62 11.81 -3.44
N LEU A 88 17.55 11.77 -4.40
CA LEU A 88 17.25 11.52 -5.81
C LEU A 88 17.19 10.02 -6.14
N ALA A 89 18.16 9.23 -5.64
CA ALA A 89 18.28 7.80 -5.94
C ALA A 89 17.52 6.91 -4.95
N GLY A 90 17.41 7.35 -3.69
CA GLY A 90 16.93 6.57 -2.56
C GLY A 90 18.00 5.66 -1.97
N ALA A 91 17.81 5.25 -0.72
CA ALA A 91 18.68 4.29 -0.07
C ALA A 91 18.43 2.89 -0.65
N TYR A 92 19.50 2.12 -0.84
CA TYR A 92 19.41 0.74 -1.30
C TYR A 92 18.46 -0.07 -0.39
N THR A 93 17.61 -0.92 -0.98
CA THR A 93 16.48 -1.68 -0.37
C THR A 93 15.24 -0.86 0.05
N ARG A 94 15.25 0.47 -0.08
CA ARG A 94 14.09 1.34 0.21
C ARG A 94 13.63 2.11 -1.02
N TYR A 95 14.57 2.76 -1.70
CA TYR A 95 14.34 3.61 -2.87
C TYR A 95 13.30 4.71 -2.63
N GLU A 96 13.15 5.20 -1.40
CA GLU A 96 12.14 6.19 -1.03
C GLU A 96 12.58 7.61 -1.43
N SER A 97 12.80 7.79 -2.73
CA SER A 97 13.34 8.99 -3.36
C SER A 97 12.26 9.95 -3.84
N LEU A 98 12.67 11.17 -4.20
CA LEU A 98 11.78 12.16 -4.82
C LEU A 98 11.05 11.60 -6.06
N PRO A 99 11.73 10.96 -7.05
CA PRO A 99 11.05 10.34 -8.19
C PRO A 99 9.98 9.32 -7.78
N VAL A 100 10.26 8.46 -6.81
CA VAL A 100 9.31 7.45 -6.33
C VAL A 100 8.11 8.09 -5.65
N ARG A 101 8.32 9.10 -4.80
CA ARG A 101 7.22 9.82 -4.13
C ARG A 101 6.32 10.58 -5.09
N LEU A 102 6.90 11.27 -6.07
CA LEU A 102 6.11 11.91 -7.13
C LEU A 102 5.35 10.87 -7.96
N SER A 103 5.94 9.69 -8.16
CA SER A 103 5.29 8.59 -8.85
C SER A 103 4.15 7.97 -8.05
N TYR A 104 4.19 7.93 -6.70
CA TYR A 104 3.03 7.57 -5.88
C TYR A 104 1.86 8.54 -6.09
N LEU A 105 2.14 9.85 -6.15
CA LEU A 105 1.12 10.87 -6.46
C LEU A 105 0.58 10.70 -7.88
N GLY A 106 1.46 10.40 -8.84
CA GLY A 106 1.09 10.04 -10.21
C GLY A 106 0.17 8.82 -10.24
N MET A 107 0.52 7.75 -9.53
CA MET A 107 -0.28 6.53 -9.43
C MET A 107 -1.66 6.75 -8.80
N LEU A 108 -1.80 7.74 -7.91
CA LEU A 108 -3.09 8.16 -7.39
C LEU A 108 -3.91 8.97 -8.42
N ALA A 109 -3.24 9.81 -9.22
CA ALA A 109 -3.88 10.68 -10.21
C ALA A 109 -4.26 9.95 -11.51
N VAL A 110 -3.45 9.01 -11.97
CA VAL A 110 -3.59 8.28 -13.24
C VAL A 110 -4.96 7.58 -13.37
N PRO A 111 -5.46 6.83 -12.37
CA PRO A 111 -6.80 6.26 -12.41
C PRO A 111 -7.90 7.33 -12.57
N VAL A 112 -7.74 8.51 -11.95
CA VAL A 112 -8.70 9.61 -12.07
C VAL A 112 -8.72 10.16 -13.50
N TRP A 113 -7.56 10.34 -14.11
CA TRP A 113 -7.44 10.89 -15.46
C TRP A 113 -7.91 9.91 -16.55
N LEU A 114 -7.61 8.62 -16.40
CA LEU A 114 -7.80 7.63 -17.46
C LEU A 114 -9.10 6.82 -17.35
N LEU A 115 -9.59 6.52 -16.13
CA LEU A 115 -10.75 5.63 -15.97
C LEU A 115 -12.08 6.39 -16.16
N ARG A 116 -12.73 6.13 -17.30
CA ARG A 116 -14.01 6.76 -17.66
C ARG A 116 -15.25 5.99 -17.22
N GLY A 117 -15.16 4.67 -17.16
CA GLY A 117 -16.31 3.80 -16.92
C GLY A 117 -16.16 2.93 -15.67
N GLU A 118 -17.30 2.44 -15.17
CA GLU A 118 -17.34 1.51 -14.03
C GLU A 118 -16.63 0.19 -14.33
N ARG A 119 -16.62 -0.24 -15.61
CA ARG A 119 -15.85 -1.41 -16.05
C ARG A 119 -14.37 -1.20 -15.73
N GLY A 120 -13.71 -0.18 -16.25
CA GLY A 120 -12.28 0.07 -15.99
C GLY A 120 -11.94 0.10 -14.49
N ARG A 121 -12.77 0.77 -13.68
CA ARG A 121 -12.62 0.78 -12.21
C ARG A 121 -12.73 -0.62 -11.59
N THR A 122 -13.67 -1.41 -12.06
CA THR A 122 -13.83 -2.81 -11.61
C THR A 122 -12.63 -3.67 -11.99
N TRP A 123 -12.07 -3.48 -13.17
CA TRP A 123 -10.89 -4.21 -13.62
C TRP A 123 -9.67 -3.88 -12.76
N VAL A 124 -9.47 -2.62 -12.36
CA VAL A 124 -8.39 -2.22 -11.44
C VAL A 124 -8.54 -2.91 -10.08
N VAL A 125 -9.75 -2.88 -9.51
CA VAL A 125 -10.00 -3.54 -8.21
C VAL A 125 -9.80 -5.05 -8.32
N ALA A 126 -10.34 -5.68 -9.36
CA ALA A 126 -10.18 -7.12 -9.59
C ALA A 126 -8.72 -7.51 -9.78
N ALA A 127 -7.98 -6.76 -10.59
CA ALA A 127 -6.55 -6.95 -10.82
C ALA A 127 -5.73 -6.85 -9.52
N PHE A 128 -5.99 -5.82 -8.71
CA PHE A 128 -5.29 -5.63 -7.43
C PHE A 128 -5.58 -6.75 -6.43
N VAL A 129 -6.86 -7.12 -6.29
CA VAL A 129 -7.28 -8.21 -5.39
C VAL A 129 -6.71 -9.55 -5.85
N PHE A 130 -6.76 -9.82 -7.16
CA PHE A 130 -6.21 -11.04 -7.72
C PHE A 130 -4.70 -11.13 -7.52
N GLY A 131 -3.95 -10.07 -7.81
CA GLY A 131 -2.50 -10.06 -7.59
C GLY A 131 -2.12 -10.19 -6.12
N THR A 132 -2.86 -9.53 -5.22
CA THR A 132 -2.64 -9.69 -3.78
C THR A 132 -3.00 -11.10 -3.29
N SER A 133 -3.99 -11.74 -3.91
CA SER A 133 -4.33 -13.15 -3.63
C SER A 133 -3.21 -14.08 -4.07
N ILE A 134 -2.59 -13.85 -5.23
CA ILE A 134 -1.41 -14.61 -5.70
C ILE A 134 -0.26 -14.48 -4.69
N ALA A 135 0.11 -13.25 -4.30
CA ALA A 135 1.15 -13.03 -3.30
C ALA A 135 0.81 -13.73 -1.96
N SER A 136 -0.48 -13.77 -1.59
CA SER A 136 -0.92 -14.49 -0.39
C SER A 136 -0.80 -16.01 -0.53
N ILE A 137 -1.05 -16.58 -1.71
CA ILE A 137 -0.81 -18.01 -2.01
C ILE A 137 0.68 -18.30 -1.88
N GLU A 138 1.54 -17.46 -2.46
CA GLU A 138 2.99 -17.63 -2.36
C GLU A 138 3.46 -17.59 -0.90
N ALA A 139 2.90 -16.68 -0.08
CA ALA A 139 3.19 -16.65 1.36
C ALA A 139 2.72 -17.92 2.08
N LEU A 140 1.55 -18.47 1.74
CA LEU A 140 1.07 -19.74 2.27
C LEU A 140 1.99 -20.90 1.85
N MET A 141 2.49 -20.90 0.62
CA MET A 141 3.46 -21.89 0.13
C MET A 141 4.80 -21.78 0.85
N GLN A 142 5.32 -20.57 1.06
CA GLN A 142 6.51 -20.32 1.87
C GLN A 142 6.33 -20.89 3.29
N ALA A 143 5.18 -20.62 3.92
CA ALA A 143 4.86 -21.14 5.25
C ALA A 143 4.79 -22.68 5.28
N ALA A 144 4.13 -23.29 4.29
CA ALA A 144 4.04 -24.76 4.16
C ALA A 144 5.41 -25.39 3.89
N GLY A 145 6.29 -24.69 3.18
CA GLY A 145 7.68 -25.09 2.95
C GLY A 145 8.60 -24.93 4.16
N GLY A 146 8.11 -24.38 5.28
CA GLY A 146 8.88 -24.25 6.50
C GLY A 146 10.06 -23.27 6.39
N VAL A 147 9.92 -22.19 5.61
CA VAL A 147 10.98 -21.19 5.46
C VAL A 147 11.37 -20.59 6.82
N THR A 148 12.65 -20.25 6.98
CA THR A 148 13.20 -19.71 8.24
C THR A 148 12.91 -18.23 8.45
N PHE A 149 12.48 -17.54 7.40
CA PHE A 149 12.06 -16.14 7.44
C PHE A 149 10.55 -16.02 7.53
N ARG A 150 10.07 -14.81 7.83
CA ARG A 150 8.64 -14.53 7.94
C ARG A 150 8.02 -14.51 6.52
N PRO A 151 7.01 -15.35 6.23
CA PRO A 151 6.42 -15.41 4.89
C PRO A 151 5.93 -14.05 4.40
N ASP A 152 6.32 -13.71 3.18
CA ASP A 152 6.11 -12.40 2.57
C ASP A 152 5.55 -12.48 1.15
N GLY A 153 5.42 -13.67 0.56
CA GLY A 153 4.86 -13.82 -0.78
C GLY A 153 5.68 -13.10 -1.86
N ASN A 154 7.01 -13.20 -1.78
CA ASN A 154 7.96 -12.58 -2.71
C ASN A 154 7.85 -11.04 -2.78
N LEU A 155 7.41 -10.43 -1.68
CA LEU A 155 7.36 -8.97 -1.54
C LEU A 155 8.62 -8.40 -0.86
N GLY A 156 9.53 -9.24 -0.40
CA GLY A 156 10.73 -8.85 0.35
C GLY A 156 10.45 -8.39 1.78
N ASN A 157 9.17 -8.25 2.17
CA ASN A 157 8.77 -7.81 3.50
C ASN A 157 7.33 -8.24 3.84
N ALA A 158 7.18 -9.02 4.91
CA ALA A 158 5.88 -9.49 5.39
C ALA A 158 4.93 -8.34 5.82
N ASN A 159 5.47 -7.18 6.21
CA ASN A 159 4.63 -6.00 6.49
C ASN A 159 4.11 -5.35 5.20
N LEU A 160 4.85 -5.43 4.09
CA LEU A 160 4.38 -4.97 2.78
C LEU A 160 3.23 -5.86 2.29
N LEU A 161 3.36 -7.19 2.42
CA LEU A 161 2.26 -8.13 2.20
C LEU A 161 1.03 -7.77 3.05
N GLY A 162 1.24 -7.55 4.35
CA GLY A 162 0.17 -7.14 5.26
C GLY A 162 -0.51 -5.82 4.84
N ALA A 163 0.24 -4.84 4.34
CA ALA A 163 -0.30 -3.58 3.85
C ALA A 163 -1.12 -3.76 2.56
N LEU A 164 -0.64 -4.56 1.62
CA LEU A 164 -1.39 -4.89 0.40
C LEU A 164 -2.70 -5.61 0.74
N ILE A 165 -2.65 -6.61 1.63
CA ILE A 165 -3.84 -7.32 2.08
C ILE A 165 -4.81 -6.39 2.82
N ALA A 166 -4.30 -5.49 3.67
CA ALA A 166 -5.13 -4.51 4.37
C ALA A 166 -5.92 -3.60 3.42
N MET A 167 -5.41 -3.35 2.22
CA MET A 167 -6.12 -2.63 1.16
C MET A 167 -7.04 -3.55 0.34
N ALA A 168 -6.57 -4.74 -0.04
CA ALA A 168 -7.26 -5.65 -0.96
C ALA A 168 -8.42 -6.42 -0.30
N LEU A 169 -8.25 -6.90 0.93
CA LEU A 169 -9.26 -7.71 1.62
C LEU A 169 -10.58 -6.96 1.80
N PRO A 170 -10.61 -5.69 2.26
CA PRO A 170 -11.86 -4.94 2.34
C PRO A 170 -12.57 -4.82 0.99
N MET A 171 -11.82 -4.61 -0.10
CA MET A 171 -12.40 -4.52 -1.44
C MET A 171 -13.04 -5.84 -1.87
N ALA A 172 -12.38 -6.98 -1.62
CA ALA A 172 -12.93 -8.31 -1.90
C ALA A 172 -14.20 -8.58 -1.09
N VAL A 173 -14.18 -8.31 0.23
CA VAL A 173 -15.34 -8.49 1.12
C VAL A 173 -16.51 -7.59 0.67
N ALA A 174 -16.24 -6.32 0.35
CA ALA A 174 -17.28 -5.41 -0.12
C ALA A 174 -17.94 -5.86 -1.43
N ARG A 175 -17.18 -6.50 -2.33
CA ARG A 175 -17.73 -7.09 -3.57
C ARG A 175 -18.52 -8.38 -3.30
N GLY A 176 -17.99 -9.26 -2.46
CA GLY A 176 -18.67 -10.49 -2.05
C GLY A 176 -20.01 -10.23 -1.36
N LEU A 177 -20.10 -9.17 -0.54
CA LEU A 177 -21.34 -8.77 0.15
C LEU A 177 -22.39 -8.15 -0.79
N ARG A 178 -21.98 -7.54 -1.91
CA ARG A 178 -22.90 -6.96 -2.90
C ARG A 178 -23.53 -8.01 -3.81
N GLY A 179 -23.01 -9.24 -3.82
CA GLY A 179 -23.56 -10.34 -4.60
C GLY A 179 -23.40 -10.18 -6.11
N ASP A 180 -22.19 -9.83 -6.57
CA ASP A 180 -21.91 -9.75 -8.00
C ASP A 180 -21.71 -11.14 -8.65
N GLN A 181 -21.61 -11.17 -9.99
CA GLN A 181 -21.46 -12.41 -10.77
C GLN A 181 -20.21 -13.24 -10.42
N PHE A 182 -19.26 -12.68 -9.67
CA PHE A 182 -18.02 -13.34 -9.26
C PHE A 182 -17.96 -13.56 -7.74
N LEU A 183 -19.13 -13.67 -7.07
CA LEU A 183 -19.26 -13.88 -5.63
C LEU A 183 -18.28 -14.92 -5.07
N VAL A 184 -18.20 -16.09 -5.70
CA VAL A 184 -17.33 -17.18 -5.27
C VAL A 184 -15.86 -16.76 -5.33
N ALA A 185 -15.44 -16.11 -6.41
CA ALA A 185 -14.05 -15.66 -6.57
C ALA A 185 -13.65 -14.59 -5.53
N TRP A 186 -14.56 -13.67 -5.19
CA TRP A 186 -14.28 -12.65 -4.17
C TRP A 186 -14.09 -13.26 -2.78
N TRP A 187 -14.95 -14.21 -2.40
CA TRP A 187 -14.82 -14.89 -1.10
C TRP A 187 -13.61 -15.81 -1.05
N LEU A 188 -13.28 -16.52 -2.15
CA LEU A 188 -12.04 -17.28 -2.24
C LEU A 188 -10.81 -16.38 -2.08
N GLY A 189 -10.77 -15.24 -2.78
CA GLY A 189 -9.70 -14.26 -2.63
C GLY A 189 -9.60 -13.73 -1.19
N ALA A 190 -10.74 -13.45 -0.55
CA ALA A 190 -10.79 -13.02 0.84
C ALA A 190 -10.23 -14.07 1.81
N ILE A 191 -10.59 -15.35 1.63
CA ILE A 191 -10.08 -16.47 2.45
C ILE A 191 -8.57 -16.62 2.26
N VAL A 192 -8.09 -16.60 1.01
CA VAL A 192 -6.67 -16.72 0.68
C VAL A 192 -5.87 -15.57 1.31
N MET A 193 -6.36 -14.34 1.19
CA MET A 193 -5.75 -13.17 1.81
C MET A 193 -5.76 -13.22 3.35
N ALA A 194 -6.82 -13.76 3.96
CA ALA A 194 -6.85 -14.00 5.41
C ALA A 194 -5.77 -15.01 5.83
N GLY A 195 -5.57 -16.07 5.03
CA GLY A 195 -4.47 -17.01 5.20
C GLY A 195 -3.09 -16.34 5.07
N GLY A 196 -2.91 -15.48 4.05
CA GLY A 196 -1.71 -14.67 3.86
C GLY A 196 -1.40 -13.76 5.06
N LEU A 197 -2.41 -13.10 5.63
CA LEU A 197 -2.26 -12.30 6.84
C LEU A 197 -1.84 -13.14 8.05
N TYR A 198 -2.43 -14.32 8.19
CA TYR A 198 -2.10 -15.24 9.27
C TYR A 198 -0.63 -15.67 9.22
N VAL A 199 -0.18 -16.22 8.09
CA VAL A 199 1.21 -16.71 7.95
C VAL A 199 2.23 -15.58 7.93
N SER A 200 1.86 -14.43 7.37
CA SER A 200 2.72 -13.26 7.42
C SER A 200 2.79 -12.64 8.79
N THR A 201 2.00 -13.04 9.80
CA THR A 201 2.05 -12.50 11.19
C THR A 201 2.07 -10.96 11.29
N SER A 202 1.46 -10.24 10.32
CA SER A 202 1.49 -8.77 10.24
C SER A 202 0.45 -8.11 11.12
N ARG A 203 0.89 -7.65 12.30
CA ARG A 203 0.02 -6.95 13.28
C ARG A 203 -0.72 -5.75 12.66
N SER A 204 0.01 -4.86 12.00
CA SER A 204 -0.59 -3.68 11.34
C SER A 204 -1.46 -4.06 10.15
N GLY A 205 -1.06 -5.08 9.38
CA GLY A 205 -1.87 -5.62 8.28
C GLY A 205 -3.21 -6.17 8.76
N MET A 206 -3.21 -6.97 9.83
CA MET A 206 -4.45 -7.52 10.43
C MET A 206 -5.38 -6.41 10.90
N LEU A 207 -4.86 -5.42 11.63
CA LEU A 207 -5.65 -4.31 12.12
C LEU A 207 -6.21 -3.44 10.98
N GLY A 208 -5.38 -3.14 9.97
CA GLY A 208 -5.80 -2.40 8.79
C GLY A 208 -6.89 -3.12 8.01
N ALA A 209 -6.74 -4.44 7.82
CA ALA A 209 -7.71 -5.27 7.12
C ALA A 209 -9.06 -5.32 7.86
N ILE A 210 -9.06 -5.51 9.18
CA ILE A 210 -10.30 -5.51 9.98
C ILE A 210 -10.94 -4.12 9.94
N ALA A 211 -10.18 -3.05 10.16
CA ALA A 211 -10.68 -1.69 10.12
C ALA A 211 -11.29 -1.35 8.74
N GLY A 212 -10.63 -1.73 7.65
CA GLY A 212 -11.12 -1.54 6.29
C GLY A 212 -12.41 -2.30 6.01
N CYS A 213 -12.49 -3.58 6.41
CA CYS A 213 -13.71 -4.39 6.28
C CYS A 213 -14.89 -3.78 7.06
N LEU A 214 -14.64 -3.35 8.30
CA LEU A 214 -15.65 -2.68 9.13
C LEU A 214 -16.10 -1.35 8.52
N ALA A 215 -15.17 -0.53 8.02
CA ALA A 215 -15.51 0.73 7.36
C ALA A 215 -16.37 0.50 6.10
N LEU A 216 -15.98 -0.44 5.23
CA LEU A 216 -16.71 -0.71 3.98
C LEU A 216 -18.07 -1.38 4.21
N THR A 217 -18.24 -2.18 5.26
CA THR A 217 -19.56 -2.74 5.63
C THR A 217 -20.54 -1.63 6.03
N VAL A 218 -20.10 -0.60 6.76
CA VAL A 218 -20.93 0.59 7.05
C VAL A 218 -21.42 1.24 5.76
N PHE A 219 -20.51 1.47 4.81
CA PHE A 219 -20.86 2.09 3.53
C PHE A 219 -21.73 1.19 2.65
N ALA A 220 -21.60 -0.13 2.74
CA ALA A 220 -22.37 -1.08 1.95
C ALA A 220 -23.85 -1.13 2.37
N PHE A 221 -24.15 -1.12 3.67
CA PHE A 221 -25.52 -1.27 4.16
C PHE A 221 -26.24 0.04 4.47
N ARG A 222 -25.51 1.14 4.74
CA ARG A 222 -26.06 2.49 5.00
C ARG A 222 -27.15 2.56 6.09
N ARG A 223 -27.25 1.57 7.00
CA ARG A 223 -28.21 1.60 8.13
C ARG A 223 -27.52 2.01 9.42
N ARG A 224 -28.23 2.76 10.27
CA ARG A 224 -27.73 3.25 11.57
C ARG A 224 -27.27 2.12 12.50
N GLY A 225 -27.89 0.95 12.43
CA GLY A 225 -27.46 -0.25 13.18
C GLY A 225 -26.09 -0.77 12.77
N TRP A 226 -25.76 -0.75 11.47
CA TRP A 226 -24.44 -1.16 10.97
C TRP A 226 -23.35 -0.16 11.33
N VAL A 227 -23.68 1.14 11.41
CA VAL A 227 -22.76 2.17 11.93
C VAL A 227 -22.41 1.88 13.38
N LEU A 228 -23.40 1.61 14.24
CA LEU A 228 -23.18 1.28 15.65
C LEU A 228 -22.39 -0.03 15.81
N LEU A 229 -22.75 -1.07 15.06
CA LEU A 229 -22.03 -2.34 15.05
C LEU A 229 -20.57 -2.18 14.60
N ALA A 230 -20.29 -1.39 13.57
CA ALA A 230 -18.93 -1.16 13.12
C ALA A 230 -18.12 -0.30 14.09
N LEU A 231 -18.74 0.69 14.75
CA LEU A 231 -18.10 1.48 15.80
C LEU A 231 -17.75 0.59 17.00
N LEU A 232 -18.71 -0.19 17.50
CA LEU A 232 -18.50 -1.12 18.61
C LEU A 232 -17.49 -2.22 18.24
N GLY A 233 -17.61 -2.78 17.04
CA GLY A 233 -16.69 -3.79 16.51
C GLY A 233 -15.27 -3.24 16.36
N SER A 234 -15.11 -2.03 15.82
CA SER A 234 -13.79 -1.38 15.69
C SER A 234 -13.20 -1.09 17.07
N GLY A 235 -14.00 -0.57 18.01
CA GLY A 235 -13.57 -0.32 19.38
C GLY A 235 -13.15 -1.60 20.09
N ALA A 236 -13.91 -2.68 19.93
CA ALA A 236 -13.59 -3.99 20.50
C ALA A 236 -12.31 -4.58 19.90
N VAL A 237 -12.14 -4.53 18.57
CA VAL A 237 -10.94 -5.01 17.88
C VAL A 237 -9.71 -4.21 18.31
N VAL A 238 -9.79 -2.88 18.34
CA VAL A 238 -8.68 -2.03 18.78
C VAL A 238 -8.34 -2.32 20.24
N SER A 239 -9.33 -2.42 21.12
CA SER A 239 -9.11 -2.71 22.54
C SER A 239 -8.48 -4.08 22.75
N ALA A 240 -8.99 -5.12 22.07
CA ALA A 240 -8.45 -6.47 22.13
C ALA A 240 -7.02 -6.54 21.57
N ALA A 241 -6.74 -5.82 20.48
CA ALA A 241 -5.41 -5.75 19.91
C ALA A 241 -4.42 -5.04 20.84
N LEU A 242 -4.81 -3.91 21.41
CA LEU A 242 -3.99 -3.20 22.40
C LEU A 242 -3.73 -4.09 23.62
N TRP A 243 -4.75 -4.77 24.13
CA TRP A 243 -4.60 -5.70 25.24
C TRP A 243 -3.62 -6.84 24.89
N ALA A 244 -3.78 -7.46 23.72
CA ALA A 244 -2.92 -8.55 23.28
C ALA A 244 -1.47 -8.10 22.98
N ILE A 245 -1.25 -6.84 22.60
CA ILE A 245 0.08 -6.24 22.40
C ILE A 245 0.75 -5.92 23.75
N VAL A 246 0.00 -5.35 24.70
CA VAL A 246 0.54 -4.88 25.97
C VAL A 246 0.72 -6.03 26.97
N PHE A 247 -0.29 -6.90 27.08
CA PHE A 247 -0.34 -7.97 28.09
C PHE A 247 -0.25 -9.38 27.49
N GLY A 248 -0.44 -9.51 26.18
CA GLY A 248 -0.52 -10.81 25.50
C GLY A 248 0.75 -11.21 24.74
N PRO A 249 0.69 -12.36 24.03
CA PRO A 249 1.81 -12.91 23.29
C PRO A 249 2.19 -12.07 22.06
N LEU A 250 1.30 -11.19 21.56
CA LEU A 250 1.60 -10.32 20.43
C LEU A 250 2.69 -9.28 20.76
N GLY A 251 2.93 -9.00 22.04
CA GLY A 251 4.02 -8.13 22.48
C GLY A 251 5.42 -8.73 22.25
N LYS A 252 5.53 -10.06 22.11
CA LYS A 252 6.79 -10.80 21.87
C LYS A 252 6.92 -11.33 20.45
N LEU A 253 5.89 -11.16 19.63
CA LEU A 253 5.85 -11.68 18.27
C LEU A 253 6.98 -11.09 17.43
N ASN A 254 7.67 -11.94 16.67
CA ASN A 254 8.76 -11.59 15.74
C ASN A 254 9.95 -10.88 16.39
N ASN A 255 10.22 -11.11 17.69
CA ASN A 255 11.31 -10.45 18.43
C ASN A 255 11.29 -8.92 18.33
N ASP A 256 10.09 -8.33 18.21
CA ASP A 256 9.88 -6.89 18.05
C ASP A 256 9.02 -6.34 19.21
N PRO A 257 9.64 -6.13 20.40
CA PRO A 257 8.93 -5.70 21.59
C PRO A 257 8.21 -4.38 21.40
N ALA A 258 7.00 -4.24 21.95
CA ALA A 258 6.29 -2.95 21.96
C ALA A 258 7.16 -1.81 22.55
N ARG A 259 8.03 -2.12 23.51
CA ARG A 259 8.92 -1.16 24.15
C ARG A 259 9.99 -0.59 23.21
N SER A 260 10.61 -1.40 22.34
CA SER A 260 11.60 -0.89 21.38
C SER A 260 10.95 0.04 20.36
N ARG A 261 9.70 -0.22 19.95
CA ARG A 261 8.91 0.67 19.11
C ARG A 261 8.61 2.02 19.77
N LEU A 262 8.38 2.04 21.08
CA LEU A 262 8.21 3.30 21.82
C LEU A 262 9.49 4.13 21.88
N LEU A 263 10.67 3.49 21.87
CA LEU A 263 11.96 4.19 21.86
C LEU A 263 12.23 4.94 20.55
N LEU A 264 11.57 4.56 19.45
CA LEU A 264 11.66 5.28 18.16
C LEU A 264 11.07 6.69 18.23
N TRP A 265 10.14 6.96 19.15
CA TRP A 265 9.50 8.27 19.28
C TRP A 265 10.45 9.35 19.81
N PRO A 266 11.20 9.13 20.91
CA PRO A 266 12.29 10.02 21.30
C PRO A 266 13.28 10.33 20.18
N ASP A 267 13.70 9.32 19.41
CA ASP A 267 14.67 9.51 18.33
C ASP A 267 14.08 10.32 17.17
N ALA A 268 12.83 10.05 16.80
CA ALA A 268 12.10 10.87 15.84
C ALA A 268 11.95 12.32 16.30
N LEU A 269 11.64 12.55 17.59
CA LEU A 269 11.56 13.90 18.16
C LEU A 269 12.92 14.60 18.13
N ARG A 270 14.01 13.93 18.50
CA ARG A 270 15.37 14.47 18.40
C ARG A 270 15.74 14.84 16.97
N MET A 271 15.35 14.01 16.00
CA MET A 271 15.54 14.31 14.59
C MET A 271 14.75 15.54 14.14
N ILE A 272 13.49 15.69 14.57
CA ILE A 272 12.66 16.86 14.24
C ILE A 272 13.27 18.11 14.86
N VAL A 273 13.65 18.06 16.14
CA VAL A 273 14.28 19.19 16.87
C VAL A 273 15.61 19.60 16.22
N ALA A 274 16.37 18.66 15.68
CA ALA A 274 17.62 18.97 15.00
C ALA A 274 17.43 19.75 13.69
N ARG A 275 16.31 19.59 13.00
CA ARG A 275 16.00 20.28 11.72
C ARG A 275 14.50 20.59 11.58
N PRO A 276 13.95 21.51 12.39
CA PRO A 276 12.50 21.70 12.51
C PRO A 276 11.86 22.37 11.30
N LEU A 277 12.62 23.20 10.58
CA LEU A 277 12.12 23.96 9.42
C LEU A 277 12.38 23.26 8.09
N THR A 278 13.55 22.64 7.95
CA THR A 278 14.05 22.12 6.68
C THR A 278 13.94 20.60 6.57
N GLY A 279 13.80 19.89 7.70
CA GLY A 279 13.82 18.44 7.72
C GLY A 279 15.15 17.85 7.25
N TRP A 280 15.13 16.57 6.89
CA TRP A 280 16.33 15.80 6.54
C TRP A 280 16.44 15.47 5.04
N GLY A 281 15.32 15.50 4.32
CA GLY A 281 15.23 15.05 2.94
C GLY A 281 14.76 13.60 2.79
N GLU A 282 14.43 13.24 1.54
CA GLU A 282 13.92 11.91 1.20
C GLU A 282 15.00 10.85 1.39
N ASP A 283 14.69 9.81 2.17
CA ASP A 283 15.59 8.73 2.61
C ASP A 283 16.92 9.15 3.28
N ALA A 284 17.13 10.46 3.45
CA ALA A 284 18.31 11.09 4.04
C ALA A 284 18.12 11.36 5.54
N THR A 285 17.32 10.54 6.22
CA THR A 285 17.08 10.67 7.66
C THR A 285 18.39 10.58 8.45
N GLY A 286 18.46 11.25 9.61
CA GLY A 286 19.63 11.16 10.49
C GLY A 286 20.00 9.73 10.92
N LEU A 287 19.03 8.80 10.89
CA LEU A 287 19.23 7.35 11.06
C LEU A 287 20.17 6.77 9.99
N THR A 288 20.03 7.20 8.74
CA THR A 288 20.86 6.75 7.60
C THR A 288 22.33 7.15 7.78
N PHE A 289 22.60 8.15 8.63
CA PHE A 289 23.93 8.64 8.97
C PHE A 289 24.41 8.20 10.37
N GLY A 290 23.68 7.28 11.04
CA GLY A 290 24.05 6.74 12.35
C GLY A 290 24.03 7.76 13.48
N ARG A 291 23.26 8.86 13.35
CA ARG A 291 23.20 9.94 14.36
C ARG A 291 22.11 9.75 15.42
N TYR A 292 21.14 8.90 15.14
CA TYR A 292 19.99 8.62 15.99
C TYR A 292 19.69 7.13 15.95
#